data_AF-J9DUY8-F1
#
_entry.id   AF-J9DUY8-F1
#
_cell.length_a   1.000
_cell.length_b   1.000
_cell.length_c   1.000
_cell.angle_alpha   90.00
_cell.angle_beta   90.00
_cell.angle_gamma   90.00
#
_symmetry.space_group_name_H-M   'P 1'
#
loop_
_entity.id
_entity.type
_entity.pdbx_description
1 polymer ?
#
loop_
_entity_poly.entity_id
_entity_poly.type
_entity_poly.pdbx_seq_one_letter_code
_entity_poly.pdbx_strand_id
1 'polypeptide(L)' 'MSDESPSTLRPGQTFTHHGKKYKILKQIWFGPFSEVMIVKEINGNERYAMKIEKTNDPQ' A
#
# COMPACT_ATOMS: atom_id res chain seq x y z
N MET A 1 -17.41 -17.40 7.14
CA MET A 1 -17.47 -16.06 6.51
C MET A 1 -16.04 -15.61 6.39
N SER A 2 -15.57 -15.33 5.17
CA SER A 2 -14.18 -14.94 4.94
C SER A 2 -13.97 -13.53 5.49
N ASP A 3 -13.20 -13.40 6.56
CA ASP A 3 -12.70 -12.13 7.05
C ASP A 3 -11.69 -11.57 6.04
N GLU A 4 -12.19 -11.06 4.92
CA GLU A 4 -11.41 -10.15 4.08
C GLU A 4 -11.19 -8.89 4.90
N SER A 5 -10.09 -8.90 5.65
CA SER A 5 -9.55 -7.68 6.26
C SER A 5 -9.44 -6.66 5.13
N PRO A 6 -10.23 -5.57 5.14
CA PRO A 6 -10.24 -4.62 4.05
C PRO A 6 -8.82 -4.06 3.93
N SER A 7 -8.28 -4.02 2.70
CA SER A 7 -6.99 -3.38 2.47
C SER A 7 -7.03 -1.99 3.10
N THR A 8 -6.09 -1.71 4.00
CA THR A 8 -6.03 -0.42 4.70
C THR A 8 -5.75 0.72 3.71
N LEU A 9 -5.27 0.37 2.51
CA LEU A 9 -4.83 1.28 1.47
C LEU A 9 -5.49 0.95 0.13
N ARG A 10 -5.96 1.98 -0.56
CA ARG A 10 -6.76 1.92 -1.79
C ARG A 10 -6.15 2.81 -2.87
N PRO A 11 -6.29 2.45 -4.16
CA PRO A 11 -5.96 3.34 -5.27
C PRO A 11 -6.54 4.74 -5.09
N GLY A 12 -5.73 5.76 -5.38
CA GLY A 12 -6.09 7.17 -5.22
C GLY A 12 -5.68 7.79 -3.88
N GLN A 13 -5.50 6.98 -2.82
CA GLN A 13 -5.03 7.49 -1.53
C GLN A 13 -3.57 7.93 -1.59
N THR A 14 -3.21 8.86 -0.71
CA THR A 14 -1.85 9.37 -0.54
C THR A 14 -1.35 9.09 0.87
N PHE A 15 -0.04 8.84 1.00
CA PHE A 15 0.61 8.61 2.29
C PHE A 15 2.03 9.18 2.29
N THR A 16 2.60 9.36 3.49
CA THR A 16 3.96 9.88 3.68
C THR A 16 4.88 8.76 4.16
N HIS A 17 6.06 8.63 3.56
CA HIS A 17 7.09 7.67 3.95
C HIS A 17 8.47 8.30 3.75
N HIS A 18 9.30 8.32 4.81
CA HIS A 18 10.60 9.03 4.85
C HIS A 18 10.53 10.49 4.35
N GLY A 19 9.52 11.24 4.80
CA GLY A 19 9.33 12.65 4.42
C GLY A 19 8.86 12.89 2.98
N LYS A 20 8.71 11.83 2.17
CA LYS A 20 8.19 11.90 0.80
C LYS A 20 6.71 11.51 0.76
N LYS A 21 5.94 12.15 -0.11
CA LYS A 21 4.52 11.83 -0.33
C LYS A 21 4.35 10.95 -1.56
N TYR A 22 3.58 9.89 -1.41
CA TYR A 22 3.28 8.94 -2.47
C TYR A 22 1.78 8.85 -2.71
N LYS A 23 1.37 8.64 -3.96
CA LYS A 23 0.01 8.30 -4.37
C LYS A 23 -0.06 6.85 -4.79
N ILE A 24 -1.03 6.11 -4.27
CA ILE A 24 -1.31 4.74 -4.66
C ILE A 24 -2.00 4.76 -6.02
N LEU A 25 -1.45 4.02 -6.98
CA LEU A 25 -2.01 3.90 -8.32
C LEU A 25 -2.81 2.61 -8.49
N LYS A 26 -2.27 1.49 -8.00
CA LYS A 26 -2.84 0.16 -8.22
C LYS A 26 -2.31 -0.84 -7.21
N GLN A 27 -3.15 -1.74 -6.71
CA GLN A 27 -2.70 -2.94 -6.02
C GLN A 27 -2.34 -4.02 -7.05
N ILE A 28 -1.15 -4.61 -6.91
CA ILE A 28 -0.65 -5.64 -7.82
C ILE A 28 -0.54 -7.01 -7.17
N TRP A 29 -0.56 -7.07 -5.84
CA TRP A 29 -0.58 -8.34 -5.10
C TRP A 29 -1.25 -8.19 -3.74
N PHE A 30 -1.88 -9.27 -3.29
CA PHE A 30 -2.48 -9.41 -1.97
C PHE A 30 -2.04 -10.74 -1.38
N GLY A 31 -1.55 -10.72 -0.14
CA GLY A 31 -1.23 -11.95 0.57
C GLY A 31 -1.56 -11.87 2.05
N PRO A 32 -1.29 -12.95 2.79
CA PRO A 32 -1.71 -13.08 4.18
C PRO A 32 -1.09 -12.02 5.10
N PHE A 33 0.17 -11.64 4.86
CA PHE A 33 0.92 -10.74 5.76
C PHE A 33 1.29 -9.39 5.12
N SER A 34 1.04 -9.22 3.82
CA SER A 34 1.36 -7.98 3.15
C SER A 34 0.55 -7.77 1.88
N GLU A 35 0.59 -6.54 1.38
CA GLU A 35 0.08 -6.15 0.08
C GLU A 35 1.20 -5.48 -0.71
N VAL A 36 1.14 -5.57 -2.04
CA VAL A 36 2.09 -4.86 -2.91
C VAL A 36 1.33 -3.91 -3.82
N MET A 37 1.77 -2.66 -3.82
CA MET A 37 1.14 -1.54 -4.50
C MET A 37 2.10 -0.89 -5.48
N ILE A 38 1.60 -0.45 -6.63
CA ILE A 38 2.28 0.54 -7.46
C ILE A 38 1.97 1.92 -6.92
N VAL A 39 3.01 2.67 -6.59
CA VAL A 39 2.92 4.03 -6.06
C VAL A 39 3.69 4.99 -6.95
N LYS A 40 3.31 6.27 -6.94
CA LYS A 40 4.03 7.38 -7.58
C LYS A 40 4.40 8.41 -6.53
N GLU A 41 5.65 8.86 -6.50
CA GLU A 41 6.03 10.04 -5.72
C GLU A 41 5.30 11.28 -6.26
N ILE A 42 4.63 12.06 -5.40
CA ILE A 42 3.79 13.19 -5.87
C ILE A 42 4.63 14.28 -6.53
N ASN A 43 5.80 14.58 -5.95
CA ASN A 43 6.72 15.61 -6.45
C ASN A 43 7.81 15.02 -7.38
N GLY A 44 7.76 13.72 -7.62
CA GLY A 44 8.69 13.01 -8.49
C GLY A 44 7.98 12.47 -9.74
N ASN A 45 8.77 11.93 -10.66
CA ASN A 45 8.25 11.20 -11.82
C ASN A 45 8.40 9.69 -11.71
N GLU A 46 9.03 9.22 -10.64
CA GLU A 46 9.32 7.81 -10.44
C GLU A 46 8.10 7.04 -9.90
N ARG A 47 8.03 5.77 -10.29
CA ARG A 47 7.03 4.81 -9.82
C ARG A 47 7.76 3.64 -9.16
N TYR A 48 7.15 3.12 -8.11
CA TYR A 48 7.73 2.02 -7.32
C TYR A 48 6.69 0.95 -7.06
N ALA A 49 7.17 -0.29 -6.89
CA ALA A 49 6.42 -1.31 -6.18
C ALA A 49 6.75 -1.19 -4.69
N MET A 50 5.73 -1.00 -3.85
CA MET A 50 5.88 -0.90 -2.40
C MET A 50 5.16 -2.05 -1.71
N LYS A 51 5.89 -2.82 -0.91
CA LYS A 51 5.35 -3.84 0.00
C LYS A 51 4.91 -3.15 1.29
N ILE A 52 3.69 -3.45 1.74
CA ILE A 52 3.10 -2.90 2.96
C ILE A 52 2.66 -4.07 3.82
N GLU A 53 3.19 -4.17 5.03
CA GLU A 53 2.91 -5.27 5.95
C GLU A 53 1.60 -5.01 6.72
N LYS A 54 0.79 -6.05 6.88
CA LYS A 54 -0.47 -6.00 7.63
C LYS A 54 -0.11 -6.16 9.11
N THR A 55 -0.21 -5.08 9.89
CA THR A 55 0.19 -5.07 11.31
C THR A 55 -0.88 -5.68 12.24
N ASN A 56 -1.73 -6.58 11.76
CA ASN A 56 -2.52 -7.41 12.66
C ASN A 56 -1.58 -8.49 13.20
N ASP A 57 -0.83 -8.16 14.26
CA ASP A 57 -0.26 -9.21 15.12
C ASP A 57 -1.41 -10.12 15.57
N PRO A 58 -1.24 -11.45 15.53
CA PRO A 58 -2.20 -12.35 16.18
C PRO A 58 -2.27 -11.99 17.67
N GLN A 59 -3.47 -11.63 18.16
CA GLN A 59 -3.76 -11.57 19.59
C GLN A 59 -3.82 -12.98 20.18
#